data_AF-A0A494SV41-F1
#
_entry.id   AF-A0A494SV41-F1
#
_cell.length_a   1.000
_cell.length_b   1.000
_cell.length_c   1.000
_cell.angle_alpha   90.00
_cell.angle_beta   90.00
_cell.angle_gamma   90.00
#
_symmetry.space_group_name_H-M   'P 1'
#
loop_
_entity.id
_entity.type
_entity.pdbx_description
1 polymer ?
#
loop_
_entity_poly.entity_id
_entity_poly.type
_entity_poly.pdbx_seq_one_letter_code
_entity_poly.pdbx_strand_id
1 'polypeptide(L)' 'MSMSKRTQSLGGKLGTNRRHYPNGDHTDLETELATSKIEDKVREIVAAAPPLTEEQRGRIAALLAGGR' A
#
# COMPACT_ATOMS: atom_id res chain seq x y z
N MET A 1 -5.06 13.52 -3.89
CA MET A 1 -4.68 12.31 -3.12
C MET A 1 -3.45 12.65 -2.29
N SER A 2 -3.53 12.59 -0.96
CA SER A 2 -2.36 12.83 -0.11
C SER A 2 -1.55 11.55 -0.01
N MET A 3 -0.39 11.49 -0.68
CA MET A 3 0.51 10.34 -0.58
C MET A 3 1.21 10.33 0.78
N SER A 4 1.44 9.15 1.35
CA SER A 4 2.13 9.05 2.64
C SER A 4 3.55 9.62 2.57
N LYS A 5 4.09 10.03 3.73
CA LYS A 5 5.48 10.49 3.85
C LYS A 5 6.48 9.44 3.33
N ARG A 6 6.16 8.16 3.49
CA ARG A 6 6.96 7.04 2.96
C ARG A 6 6.97 7.07 1.43
N THR A 7 5.82 7.13 0.79
CA THR A 7 5.70 7.20 -0.67
C THR A 7 6.43 8.41 -1.24
N GLN A 8 6.31 9.58 -0.59
CA GLN A 8 7.04 10.79 -1.00
C GLN A 8 8.56 10.62 -0.86
N SER A 9 9.03 10.06 0.26
CA SER A 9 10.45 9.79 0.49
C SER A 9 11.03 8.82 -0.55
N LEU A 10 10.33 7.72 -0.86
CA LEU A 10 10.75 6.74 -1.86
C LEU A 10 10.82 7.36 -3.26
N GLY A 11 9.85 8.21 -3.63
CA GLY A 11 9.88 8.95 -4.88
C GLY A 11 11.10 9.87 -4.99
N GLY A 12 11.42 10.59 -3.92
CA GLY A 12 12.62 11.43 -3.85
C GLY A 12 13.91 10.61 -3.97
N LYS A 13 14.02 9.49 -3.24
CA LYS A 13 15.18 8.59 -3.30
C LYS A 13 15.38 8.01 -4.70
N LEU A 14 14.32 7.53 -5.35
CA LEU A 14 14.38 7.00 -6.71
C LEU A 14 14.79 8.09 -7.72
N GLY A 15 14.24 9.30 -7.59
CA GLY A 15 14.61 10.43 -8.45
C GLY A 15 16.10 10.79 -8.35
N THR A 16 16.62 10.87 -7.12
CA THR A 16 18.05 11.10 -6.86
C THR A 16 18.90 9.96 -7.43
N ASN A 17 18.51 8.70 -7.23
CA ASN A 17 19.25 7.55 -7.72
C ASN A 17 19.32 7.50 -9.25
N ARG A 18 18.20 7.69 -9.95
CA ARG A 18 18.17 7.73 -11.41
C ARG A 18 19.02 8.88 -11.98
N ARG A 19 19.12 10.00 -11.26
CA ARG A 19 19.95 11.14 -11.68
C ARG A 19 21.45 10.84 -11.55
N HIS A 20 21.89 10.25 -10.44
CA HIS A 20 23.30 9.98 -10.19
C HIS A 20 23.80 8.67 -10.82
N TYR A 21 22.92 7.70 -10.98
CA TYR A 21 23.21 6.37 -11.50
C TYR A 21 22.19 6.01 -12.61
N PRO A 22 22.25 6.69 -13.78
CA PRO A 22 21.25 6.53 -14.83
C PRO A 22 21.16 5.10 -15.40
N ASN A 23 22.27 4.37 -15.40
CA ASN A 23 22.35 2.98 -15.84
C ASN A 23 22.40 1.97 -14.68
N GLY A 24 22.21 2.44 -13.45
CA GLY A 24 22.13 1.56 -12.27
C GLY A 24 20.83 0.76 -12.27
N ASP A 25 20.83 -0.37 -11.57
CA ASP A 25 19.59 -1.11 -11.31
C ASP A 25 18.80 -0.40 -10.21
N HIS A 26 17.54 -0.08 -10.50
CA HIS A 26 16.62 0.60 -9.59
C HIS A 26 15.41 -0.26 -9.23
N THR A 27 15.38 -1.53 -9.65
CA THR A 27 14.22 -2.43 -9.56
C THR A 27 13.66 -2.52 -8.14
N ASP A 28 14.53 -2.60 -7.13
CA ASP A 28 14.11 -2.68 -5.73
C ASP A 28 13.41 -1.40 -5.26
N LEU A 29 13.97 -0.22 -5.59
CA LEU A 29 13.39 1.08 -5.23
C LEU A 29 12.07 1.34 -5.97
N GLU A 30 11.98 0.89 -7.22
CA GLU A 30 10.75 0.95 -8.01
C GLU A 30 9.66 0.05 -7.42
N THR A 31 10.02 -1.17 -7.05
CA THR A 31 9.13 -2.14 -6.41
C THR A 31 8.65 -1.62 -5.05
N GLU A 32 9.53 -1.03 -4.25
CA GLU A 32 9.16 -0.48 -2.95
C GLU A 32 8.22 0.73 -3.11
N LEU A 33 8.50 1.62 -4.07
CA LEU A 33 7.63 2.75 -4.38
C LEU A 33 6.25 2.29 -4.87
N ALA A 34 6.20 1.28 -5.74
CA ALA A 34 4.95 0.70 -6.23
C ALA A 34 4.14 0.08 -5.09
N THR A 35 4.78 -0.69 -4.23
CA THR A 35 4.17 -1.29 -3.02
C THR A 35 3.59 -0.21 -2.12
N SER A 36 4.35 0.85 -1.83
CA SER A 36 3.90 1.96 -0.98
C SER A 36 2.68 2.69 -1.57
N LYS A 37 2.61 2.84 -2.89
CA LYS A 37 1.43 3.42 -3.58
C LYS A 37 0.20 2.52 -3.46
N ILE A 38 0.37 1.21 -3.58
CA ILE A 38 -0.72 0.24 -3.40
C ILE A 38 -1.23 0.31 -1.96
N GLU A 39 -0.35 0.33 -0.96
CA GLU A 39 -0.72 0.48 0.45
C GLU A 39 -1.55 1.74 0.68
N ASP A 40 -1.10 2.90 0.17
CA ASP A 40 -1.82 4.16 0.32
C ASP A 40 -3.21 4.09 -0.33
N LYS A 41 -3.31 3.44 -1.49
CA LYS A 41 -4.61 3.28 -2.17
C LYS A 41 -5.55 2.32 -1.45
N VAL A 42 -5.03 1.23 -0.91
CA VAL A 42 -5.81 0.29 -0.09
C VAL A 42 -6.32 1.01 1.17
N ARG A 43 -5.48 1.80 1.86
CA ARG A 43 -5.92 2.59 3.02
C ARG A 43 -7.04 3.56 2.67
N GLU A 44 -6.93 4.24 1.53
CA GLU A 44 -7.98 5.15 1.04
C GLU A 44 -9.30 4.41 0.80
N ILE A 45 -9.26 3.29 0.09
CA ILE A 45 -10.44 2.48 -0.22
C ILE A 45 -11.09 1.96 1.06
N VAL A 46 -10.29 1.44 2.00
CA VAL A 46 -10.79 0.92 3.28
C VAL A 46 -11.38 2.04 4.13
N ALA A 47 -10.75 3.23 4.16
CA ALA A 47 -11.27 4.37 4.92
C ALA A 47 -12.57 4.93 4.33
N ALA A 48 -12.76 4.83 3.02
CA ALA A 48 -13.98 5.25 2.34
C ALA A 48 -15.09 4.18 2.33
N ALA A 49 -14.76 2.94 2.69
CA ALA A 49 -15.73 1.85 2.69
C ALA A 49 -16.78 2.04 3.80
N PRO A 50 -18.06 1.72 3.54
CA PRO A 50 -19.06 1.68 4.59
C PRO A 50 -18.69 0.66 5.67
N PRO A 51 -19.10 0.87 6.93
CA PRO A 51 -18.87 -0.10 7.98
C PRO A 51 -19.52 -1.44 7.62
N LEU A 52 -18.86 -2.53 7.98
CA LEU A 52 -19.41 -3.88 7.81
C LEU A 52 -20.74 -4.00 8.56
N THR A 53 -21.74 -4.57 7.88
CA THR A 53 -23.02 -4.91 8.51
C THR A 53 -22.84 -6.02 9.53
N GLU A 54 -23.78 -6.15 10.48
CA GLU A 54 -23.74 -7.24 11.48
C GLU A 54 -23.75 -8.62 10.82
N GLU A 55 -24.49 -8.80 9.73
CA GLU A 55 -24.50 -10.06 8.97
C GLU A 55 -23.12 -10.36 8.34
N GLN A 56 -22.45 -9.35 7.78
CA GLN A 56 -21.11 -9.49 7.23
C GLN A 56 -20.08 -9.81 8.32
N ARG A 57 -20.17 -9.12 9.47
CA ARG A 57 -19.33 -9.38 10.64
C ARG A 57 -19.52 -10.81 11.15
N GLY A 58 -20.77 -11.28 11.23
CA GLY A 58 -21.11 -12.64 11.63
C GLY A 58 -20.50 -13.70 10.71
N ARG A 59 -20.57 -13.50 9.38
CA ARG A 59 -19.93 -14.40 8.39
C ARG A 59 -18.42 -14.43 8.55
N ILE A 60 -17.77 -13.28 8.68
CA ILE A 60 -16.32 -13.19 8.87
C ILE A 60 -15.91 -13.86 10.19
N ALA A 61 -16.64 -13.61 11.28
CA ALA A 61 -16.38 -14.23 12.57
C ALA A 61 -16.50 -15.75 12.52
N ALA A 62 -17.52 -16.28 11.83
CA ALA A 62 -17.70 -17.73 11.65
C ALA A 62 -16.53 -18.36 10.87
N LEU A 63 -16.06 -17.70 9.80
CA LEU A 63 -14.90 -18.16 9.03
C LEU A 63 -13.61 -18.18 9.86
N LEU A 64 -13.40 -17.15 10.70
CA LEU A 64 -12.23 -17.06 11.57
C LEU A 64 -12.28 -18.04 12.76
N ALA A 65 -13.46 -18.32 13.29
CA ALA A 65 -13.66 -19.24 14.41
C ALA A 65 -13.67 -20.72 13.99
N GLY A 66 -14.11 -21.02 12.76
CA GLY A 66 -14.21 -22.37 12.20
C GLY A 66 -12.94 -22.90 11.53
N GLY A 67 -11.85 -22.13 11.51
CA GLY A 67 -10.57 -22.51 10.91
C GLY A 67 -9.68 -23.41 11.78
N ARG A 68 -10.27 -24.35 12.53
CA ARG A 68 -9.53 -25.43 13.22
C ARG A 68 -9.79 -26.78 12.57
#